data_AF-A0A8S1V4R9-F1
#
_entry.id   AF-A0A8S1V4R9-F1
#
_cell.length_a   1.000
_cell.length_b   1.000
_cell.length_c   1.000
_cell.angle_alpha   90.00
_cell.angle_beta   90.00
_cell.angle_gamma   90.00
#
_symmetry.space_group_name_H-M   'P 1'
#
loop_
_entity.id
_entity.type
_entity.pdbx_description
1 polymer ?
#
loop_
_entity_poly.entity_id
_entity_poly.type
_entity_poly.pdbx_seq_one_letter_code
_entity_poly.pdbx_strand_id
1 'polypeptide(L)'
;METFKCKQLNHENKEIIGFCFNQNCQNTTEYCYECLQTNHSEHFNDCIQFTKIIQFINEFMQVQNQSRKQLQEMSKRLQNYLEQSFKKMDQDIKTLKQLTQKLQNKDYLTFKSQINIIKRIYQKGKENEQCILFDQLVQNNRYSNQILSLIQSYLIS
;
A
#
# COMPACT_ATOMS: atom_id res chain seq x y z
N MET A 1 -14.81 -32.62 -18.82
CA MET A 1 -14.68 -32.02 -17.49
C MET A 1 -15.16 -33.05 -16.50
N GLU A 2 -14.29 -33.57 -15.64
CA GLU A 2 -14.72 -34.43 -14.54
C GLU A 2 -15.53 -33.60 -13.55
N THR A 3 -16.76 -34.03 -13.27
CA THR A 3 -17.61 -33.40 -12.26
C THR A 3 -17.14 -33.82 -10.88
N PHE A 4 -16.83 -32.85 -10.02
CA PHE A 4 -16.49 -33.10 -8.62
C PHE A 4 -17.73 -33.61 -7.89
N LYS A 5 -17.69 -34.87 -7.45
CA LYS A 5 -18.78 -35.52 -6.70
C LYS A 5 -18.43 -35.63 -5.23
N CYS A 6 -19.45 -35.57 -4.39
CA CYS A 6 -19.30 -35.79 -2.95
C CYS A 6 -18.80 -37.21 -2.68
N LYS A 7 -18.01 -37.37 -1.61
CA LYS A 7 -17.43 -38.67 -1.19
C LYS A 7 -18.03 -39.19 0.11
N GLN A 8 -19.00 -38.47 0.69
CA GLN A 8 -19.68 -38.84 1.92
C GLN A 8 -20.60 -40.03 1.68
N LEU A 9 -20.68 -40.91 2.68
CA LEU A 9 -21.54 -42.09 2.65
C LEU A 9 -23.01 -41.67 2.41
N ASN A 10 -23.66 -42.28 1.42
CA ASN A 10 -25.00 -41.99 0.90
C ASN A 10 -25.14 -40.76 -0.02
N HIS A 11 -24.08 -39.97 -0.22
CA HIS A 11 -24.09 -38.79 -1.10
C HIS A 11 -23.07 -38.90 -2.25
N GLU A 12 -22.50 -40.08 -2.51
CA GLU A 12 -21.27 -40.32 -3.30
C GLU A 12 -21.35 -39.84 -4.76
N ASN A 13 -22.54 -39.51 -5.25
CA ASN A 13 -22.78 -39.06 -6.61
C ASN A 13 -23.32 -37.63 -6.72
N LYS A 14 -23.48 -36.94 -5.59
CA LYS A 14 -24.05 -35.59 -5.56
C LYS A 14 -23.03 -34.57 -5.98
N GLU A 15 -23.48 -33.55 -6.68
CA GLU A 15 -22.66 -32.43 -7.09
C GLU A 15 -22.22 -31.63 -5.86
N ILE A 16 -20.91 -31.37 -5.77
CA ILE A 16 -20.38 -30.40 -4.81
C ILE A 16 -20.77 -29.00 -5.28
N ILE A 17 -21.28 -28.18 -4.37
CA ILE A 17 -21.77 -26.84 -4.68
C ILE A 17 -20.94 -25.72 -4.02
N GLY A 18 -20.02 -26.06 -3.13
CA GLY A 18 -19.24 -25.10 -2.37
C GLY A 18 -18.25 -25.70 -1.39
N PHE A 19 -17.68 -24.81 -0.56
CA PHE A 19 -16.79 -25.16 0.53
C PHE A 19 -17.25 -24.56 1.86
N CYS A 20 -17.08 -25.32 2.94
CA CYS A 20 -17.18 -24.88 4.32
C CYS A 20 -15.86 -24.23 4.74
N PHE A 21 -15.93 -22.98 5.21
CA PHE A 21 -14.80 -22.20 5.72
C PHE A 21 -14.67 -22.23 7.25
N ASN A 22 -15.57 -22.96 7.94
CA ASN A 22 -15.48 -23.11 9.39
C ASN A 22 -14.20 -23.88 9.75
N GLN A 23 -13.36 -23.28 10.59
CA GLN A 23 -12.06 -23.83 10.98
C GLN A 23 -12.18 -25.12 11.82
N ASN A 24 -13.33 -25.36 12.44
CA ASN A 24 -13.59 -26.54 13.25
C ASN A 24 -14.10 -27.74 12.41
N CYS A 25 -14.24 -27.59 11.10
CA CYS A 25 -14.72 -28.67 10.23
C CYS A 25 -13.58 -29.66 9.91
N GLN A 26 -13.55 -30.80 10.61
CA GLN A 26 -12.41 -31.73 10.61
C GLN A 26 -12.33 -32.70 9.42
N ASN A 27 -13.44 -32.96 8.71
CA ASN A 27 -13.51 -34.14 7.83
C ASN A 27 -13.52 -33.81 6.32
N THR A 28 -14.40 -32.92 5.87
CA THR A 28 -14.55 -32.54 4.45
C THR A 28 -15.00 -31.09 4.38
N THR A 29 -14.26 -30.25 3.66
CA THR A 29 -14.64 -28.85 3.44
C THR A 29 -15.57 -28.73 2.25
N GLU A 30 -15.45 -29.58 1.22
CA GLU A 30 -16.43 -29.64 0.14
C GLU A 30 -17.79 -30.13 0.63
N TYR A 31 -18.87 -29.51 0.15
CA TYR A 31 -20.22 -29.92 0.50
C TYR A 31 -21.16 -29.96 -0.71
N CYS A 32 -22.10 -30.91 -0.67
CA CYS A 32 -23.30 -30.92 -1.52
C CYS A 32 -24.53 -30.44 -0.71
N TYR A 33 -25.68 -30.28 -1.35
CA TYR A 33 -26.92 -29.88 -0.66
C TYR A 33 -27.29 -30.77 0.53
N GLU A 34 -26.99 -32.07 0.48
CA GLU A 34 -27.32 -33.01 1.55
C GLU A 34 -26.35 -32.87 2.73
N CYS A 35 -25.06 -32.65 2.46
CA CYS A 35 -24.06 -32.37 3.51
C CYS A 35 -24.38 -31.11 4.32
N LEU A 36 -25.04 -30.11 3.74
CA LEU A 36 -25.49 -28.91 4.48
C LEU A 36 -26.44 -29.27 5.62
N GLN A 37 -27.34 -30.23 5.39
CA GLN A 37 -28.37 -30.60 6.35
C GLN A 37 -27.85 -31.59 7.40
N THR A 38 -26.89 -32.45 7.03
CA THR A 38 -26.39 -33.49 7.93
C THR A 38 -25.13 -33.07 8.68
N ASN A 39 -24.10 -32.60 7.97
CA ASN A 39 -22.75 -32.46 8.50
C ASN A 39 -22.36 -31.00 8.81
N HIS A 40 -23.11 -30.04 8.27
CA HIS A 40 -22.84 -28.62 8.43
C HIS A 40 -24.03 -27.84 8.99
N SER A 41 -25.01 -28.52 9.58
CA SER A 41 -26.23 -27.89 10.10
C SER A 41 -25.93 -26.85 11.19
N GLU A 42 -24.90 -27.10 12.02
CA GLU A 42 -24.49 -26.22 13.11
C GLU A 42 -23.70 -24.97 12.64
N HIS A 43 -23.14 -25.01 11.42
CA HIS A 43 -22.28 -23.95 10.89
C HIS A 43 -22.54 -23.68 9.40
N PHE A 44 -23.81 -23.75 9.01
CA PHE A 44 -24.23 -23.60 7.61
C PHE A 44 -23.85 -22.22 7.03
N ASN A 45 -23.74 -21.19 7.87
CA ASN A 45 -23.35 -19.84 7.48
C ASN A 45 -21.92 -19.78 6.93
N ASP A 46 -21.07 -20.71 7.34
CA ASP A 46 -19.68 -20.81 6.87
C ASP A 46 -19.57 -21.63 5.58
N CYS A 47 -20.67 -22.17 5.08
CA CYS A 47 -20.72 -22.94 3.84
C CYS A 47 -21.03 -22.02 2.67
N ILE A 48 -19.99 -21.72 1.89
CA ILE A 48 -20.05 -20.75 0.80
C ILE A 48 -20.05 -21.48 -0.55
N GLN A 49 -21.05 -21.16 -1.36
CA GLN A 49 -21.19 -21.72 -2.70
C GLN A 49 -20.11 -21.20 -3.65
N PHE A 50 -19.80 -21.98 -4.69
CA PHE A 50 -18.80 -21.58 -5.70
C PHE A 50 -19.07 -20.23 -6.34
N THR A 51 -20.33 -19.91 -6.64
CA THR A 51 -20.71 -18.61 -7.21
C THR A 51 -20.31 -17.45 -6.30
N LYS A 52 -20.55 -17.58 -4.99
CA LYS A 52 -20.15 -16.59 -3.98
C LYS A 52 -18.64 -16.55 -3.80
N ILE A 53 -17.95 -17.70 -3.83
CA ILE A 53 -16.47 -17.74 -3.77
C ILE A 53 -15.87 -17.02 -4.98
N ILE A 54 -16.38 -17.27 -6.18
CA ILE A 54 -15.94 -16.62 -7.42
C ILE A 54 -16.18 -15.11 -7.33
N GLN A 55 -17.36 -14.68 -6.85
CA GLN A 55 -17.66 -13.28 -6.63
C GLN A 55 -16.66 -12.63 -5.66
N PHE A 56 -16.44 -13.25 -4.50
CA PHE A 56 -15.48 -12.79 -3.50
C PHE A 56 -14.06 -12.67 -4.07
N ILE A 57 -13.58 -13.69 -4.80
CA ILE A 57 -12.26 -13.67 -5.44
C ILE A 57 -12.16 -12.51 -6.42
N ASN A 58 -13.19 -12.30 -7.25
CA ASN A 58 -13.21 -11.22 -8.24
C ASN A 58 -13.20 -9.84 -7.57
N GLU A 59 -14.03 -9.63 -6.54
CA GLU A 59 -14.07 -8.39 -5.77
C GLU A 59 -12.73 -8.13 -5.07
N PHE A 60 -12.15 -9.15 -4.43
CA PHE A 60 -10.85 -9.06 -3.79
C PHE A 60 -9.74 -8.73 -4.80
N MET A 61 -9.74 -9.37 -5.97
CA MET A 61 -8.82 -9.05 -7.06
C MET A 61 -8.96 -7.61 -7.54
N GLN A 62 -10.17 -7.07 -7.62
CA GLN A 62 -10.39 -5.67 -8.00
C GLN A 62 -9.80 -4.71 -6.96
N VAL A 63 -10.04 -4.97 -5.66
CA VAL A 63 -9.46 -4.19 -4.55
C VAL A 63 -7.93 -4.23 -4.63
N GLN A 64 -7.32 -5.42 -4.77
CA GLN A 64 -5.87 -5.56 -4.87
C GLN A 64 -5.29 -4.81 -6.09
N ASN A 65 -5.96 -4.87 -7.24
CA ASN A 65 -5.55 -4.14 -8.43
C ASN A 65 -5.64 -2.62 -8.23
N GLN A 66 -6.67 -2.13 -7.53
CA GLN A 66 -6.80 -0.71 -7.20
C GLN A 66 -5.71 -0.26 -6.21
N SER A 67 -5.47 -1.03 -5.15
CA SER A 67 -4.40 -0.75 -4.18
C SER A 67 -3.02 -0.73 -4.87
N ARG A 68 -2.76 -1.68 -5.78
CA ARG A 68 -1.52 -1.71 -6.57
C ARG A 68 -1.34 -0.44 -7.40
N LYS A 69 -2.40 0.03 -8.09
CA LYS A 69 -2.34 1.28 -8.87
C LYS A 69 -2.03 2.48 -7.98
N GLN A 70 -2.69 2.60 -6.83
CA GLN A 70 -2.43 3.68 -5.88
C GLN A 70 -0.99 3.68 -5.37
N LEU A 71 -0.44 2.51 -5.04
CA LEU A 71 0.95 2.37 -4.62
C LEU A 71 1.94 2.77 -5.72
N GLN A 72 1.66 2.39 -6.97
CA GLN A 72 2.48 2.79 -8.12
C GLN A 72 2.46 4.31 -8.35
N GLU A 73 1.28 4.94 -8.24
CA GLU A 73 1.16 6.40 -8.35
C GLU A 73 1.89 7.12 -7.23
N MET A 74 1.78 6.63 -5.99
CA MET A 74 2.48 7.19 -4.83
C MET A 74 4.00 7.08 -4.99
N SER A 75 4.49 5.91 -5.43
CA SER A 75 5.90 5.69 -5.72
C SER A 75 6.43 6.68 -6.77
N LYS A 76 5.67 6.90 -7.85
CA LYS A 76 6.03 7.88 -8.89
C LYS A 76 6.07 9.31 -8.36
N ARG A 77 5.10 9.71 -7.54
CA ARG A 77 5.08 11.05 -6.91
C ARG A 77 6.30 11.25 -6.01
N LEU A 78 6.63 10.24 -5.22
CA LEU A 78 7.80 10.28 -4.34
C LEU A 78 9.09 10.40 -5.15
N GLN A 79 9.24 9.60 -6.21
CA GLN A 79 10.40 9.69 -7.10
C GLN A 79 10.56 11.11 -7.67
N ASN A 80 9.48 11.68 -8.21
CA ASN A 80 9.50 13.04 -8.76
C ASN A 80 9.90 14.09 -7.70
N TYR A 81 9.42 13.94 -6.46
CA TYR A 81 9.77 14.85 -5.37
C TYR A 81 11.26 14.77 -5.01
N LEU A 82 11.81 13.55 -4.93
CA LEU A 82 13.22 13.33 -4.67
C LEU A 82 14.09 13.91 -5.80
N GLU A 83 13.72 13.68 -7.04
CA GLU A 83 14.42 14.27 -8.20
C GLU A 83 14.44 15.80 -8.17
N GLN A 84 13.31 16.44 -7.84
CA GLN A 84 13.24 17.89 -7.68
C GLN A 84 14.10 18.40 -6.53
N SER A 85 14.11 17.66 -5.42
CA SER A 85 14.90 18.00 -4.23
C SER A 85 16.40 17.92 -4.54
N PHE A 86 16.85 16.86 -5.22
CA PHE A 86 18.24 16.75 -5.66
C PHE A 86 18.65 17.86 -6.63
N LYS A 87 17.82 18.19 -7.62
CA LYS A 87 18.09 19.31 -8.53
C LYS A 87 18.26 20.64 -7.78
N LYS A 88 17.45 20.87 -6.75
CA LYS A 88 17.55 22.07 -5.91
C LYS A 88 18.83 22.07 -5.08
N MET A 89 19.22 20.94 -4.49
CA MET A 89 20.49 20.79 -3.78
C MET A 89 21.69 21.05 -4.69
N ASP A 90 21.69 20.50 -5.90
CA ASP A 90 22.74 20.74 -6.90
C ASP A 90 22.86 22.23 -7.26
N GLN A 91 21.73 22.92 -7.39
CA GLN A 91 21.70 24.35 -7.67
C GLN A 91 22.20 25.18 -6.48
N ASP A 92 21.83 24.81 -5.24
CA ASP A 92 22.32 25.45 -4.03
C ASP A 92 23.85 25.26 -3.93
N ILE A 93 24.39 24.06 -4.19
CA ILE A 93 25.83 23.78 -4.25
C ILE A 93 26.54 24.67 -5.28
N LYS A 94 26.01 24.75 -6.52
CA LYS A 94 26.59 25.60 -7.57
C LYS A 94 26.62 27.07 -7.14
N THR A 95 25.55 27.54 -6.54
CA THR A 95 25.43 28.92 -6.05
C THR A 95 26.43 29.21 -4.95
N LEU A 96 26.58 28.30 -3.98
CA LEU A 96 27.57 28.42 -2.92
C LEU A 96 29.00 28.47 -3.49
N LYS A 97 29.35 27.59 -4.44
CA LYS A 97 30.67 27.62 -5.11
C LYS A 97 30.94 28.97 -5.78
N GLN A 98 29.96 29.53 -6.50
CA GLN A 98 30.10 30.85 -7.12
C GLN A 98 30.30 31.97 -6.10
N LEU A 99 29.57 31.93 -4.99
CA LEU A 99 29.69 32.91 -3.91
C LEU A 99 31.04 32.81 -3.20
N THR A 100 31.54 31.58 -2.97
CA THR A 100 32.88 31.33 -2.45
C THR A 100 33.95 31.94 -3.36
N GLN A 101 33.84 31.75 -4.67
CA GLN A 101 34.80 32.33 -5.63
C GLN A 101 34.80 33.86 -5.58
N LYS A 102 33.62 34.50 -5.48
CA LYS A 102 33.52 35.96 -5.35
C LYS A 102 34.23 36.48 -4.10
N LEU A 103 34.07 35.79 -2.96
CA LEU A 103 34.78 36.12 -1.73
C LEU A 103 36.30 35.96 -1.86
N GLN A 104 36.75 34.87 -2.49
CA GLN A 104 38.19 34.64 -2.76
C GLN A 104 38.78 35.73 -3.65
N ASN A 105 38.02 36.19 -4.65
CA ASN A 105 38.40 37.28 -5.54
C ASN A 105 38.25 38.68 -4.90
N LYS A 106 37.87 38.77 -3.62
CA LYS A 106 37.60 40.03 -2.89
C LYS A 106 36.53 40.92 -3.56
N ASP A 107 35.61 40.33 -4.32
CA ASP A 107 34.49 41.03 -4.94
C ASP A 107 33.33 41.19 -3.93
N TYR A 108 33.55 42.08 -2.94
CA TYR A 108 32.66 42.25 -1.80
C TYR A 108 31.31 42.88 -2.17
N LEU A 109 31.28 43.80 -3.15
CA LEU A 109 30.04 44.46 -3.55
C LEU A 109 29.07 43.47 -4.20
N THR A 110 29.58 42.64 -5.13
CA THR A 110 28.76 41.60 -5.76
C THR A 110 28.33 40.55 -4.75
N PHE A 111 29.22 40.11 -3.85
CA PHE A 111 28.85 39.18 -2.78
C PHE A 111 27.76 39.77 -1.85
N LYS A 112 27.92 41.02 -1.41
CA LYS A 112 26.97 41.72 -0.53
C LYS A 112 25.57 41.77 -1.15
N SER A 113 25.47 42.00 -2.46
CA SER A 113 24.17 42.00 -3.17
C SER A 113 23.46 40.64 -3.12
N GLN A 114 24.19 39.54 -2.90
CA GLN A 114 23.70 38.17 -2.89
C GLN A 114 23.63 37.55 -1.47
N ILE A 115 23.91 38.31 -0.42
CA ILE A 115 24.00 37.81 0.97
C ILE A 115 22.71 37.15 1.46
N ASN A 116 21.55 37.58 0.96
CA ASN A 116 20.25 37.01 1.32
C ASN A 116 20.13 35.53 0.91
N ILE A 117 20.85 35.10 -0.12
CA ILE A 117 20.91 33.69 -0.54
C ILE A 117 21.62 32.86 0.54
N ILE A 118 22.78 33.33 1.02
CA ILE A 118 23.54 32.68 2.10
C ILE A 118 22.69 32.61 3.36
N LYS A 119 22.04 33.71 3.76
CA LYS A 119 21.17 33.73 4.95
C LYS A 119 20.08 32.66 4.89
N ARG A 120 19.43 32.51 3.73
CA ARG A 120 18.40 31.49 3.52
C ARG A 120 18.97 30.07 3.63
N ILE A 121 20.11 29.80 3.00
CA ILE A 121 20.77 28.47 3.07
C ILE A 121 21.23 28.17 4.50
N TYR A 122 21.79 29.16 5.18
CA TYR A 122 22.23 29.03 6.58
C TYR A 122 21.06 28.74 7.52
N GLN A 123 19.93 29.44 7.36
CA GLN A 123 18.74 29.21 8.15
C GLN A 123 18.19 27.79 7.96
N LYS A 124 18.10 27.34 6.71
CA LYS A 124 17.74 25.96 6.37
C LYS A 124 18.64 24.91 7.04
N GLY A 125 19.96 25.12 7.00
CA GLY A 125 20.92 24.23 7.66
C GLY A 125 20.77 24.20 9.18
N LYS A 126 20.32 25.31 9.79
CA LYS A 126 20.08 25.42 11.23
C LYS A 126 18.77 24.76 11.67
N GLU A 127 17.77 24.74 10.80
CA GLU A 127 16.45 24.13 11.05
C GLU A 127 16.47 22.59 10.95
N ASN A 128 17.65 21.96 10.85
CA ASN A 128 17.80 20.50 10.79
C ASN A 128 16.99 19.90 9.62
N GLU A 129 17.26 20.32 8.38
CA GLU A 129 16.57 19.84 7.16
C GLU A 129 16.60 18.30 6.97
N GLN A 130 17.45 17.56 7.70
CA GLN A 130 17.35 16.09 7.79
C GLN A 130 16.01 15.61 8.39
N CYS A 131 15.39 16.41 9.26
CA CYS A 131 14.11 16.10 9.90
C CYS A 131 12.92 16.40 8.98
N ILE A 132 12.96 17.46 8.17
CA ILE A 132 11.83 17.85 7.30
C ILE A 132 11.56 16.79 6.22
N LEU A 133 12.61 16.20 5.64
CA LEU A 133 12.48 15.16 4.62
C LEU A 133 11.90 13.86 5.22
N PHE A 134 12.31 13.51 6.44
CA PHE A 134 11.77 12.37 7.20
C PHE A 134 10.34 12.62 7.68
N ASP A 135 10.03 13.80 8.20
CA ASP A 135 8.70 14.17 8.70
C ASP A 135 7.67 14.21 7.56
N GLN A 136 8.05 14.69 6.37
CA GLN A 136 7.17 14.67 5.19
C GLN A 136 6.98 13.26 4.64
N LEU A 137 8.01 12.41 4.69
CA LEU A 137 7.89 10.98 4.36
C LEU A 137 6.98 10.25 5.36
N VAL A 138 7.11 10.54 6.65
CA VAL A 138 6.27 9.99 7.73
C VAL A 138 4.83 10.47 7.62
N GLN A 139 4.59 11.74 7.27
CA GLN A 139 3.24 12.23 7.02
C GLN A 139 2.60 11.59 5.78
N ASN A 140 3.37 11.35 4.70
CA ASN A 140 2.90 10.56 3.56
C ASN A 140 2.64 9.09 3.93
N ASN A 141 3.40 8.52 4.88
CA ASN A 141 3.16 7.16 5.39
C ASN A 141 1.91 7.06 6.28
N ARG A 142 1.49 8.14 6.95
CA ARG A 142 0.22 8.17 7.70
C ARG A 142 -1.00 7.95 6.80
N TYR A 143 -0.97 8.41 5.55
CA TYR A 143 -2.01 8.07 4.56
C TYR A 143 -2.00 6.58 4.21
N SER A 144 -0.83 5.94 4.15
CA SER A 144 -0.71 4.50 3.93
C SER A 144 -1.27 3.69 5.10
N ASN A 145 -1.03 4.13 6.33
CA ASN A 145 -1.61 3.51 7.54
C ASN A 145 -3.13 3.71 7.64
N GLN A 146 -3.66 4.84 7.19
CA GLN A 146 -5.11 5.07 7.12
C GLN A 146 -5.80 4.16 6.08
N ILE A 147 -5.14 3.92 4.94
CA ILE A 147 -5.61 2.98 3.92
C ILE A 147 -5.54 1.54 4.46
N LEU A 148 -4.45 1.16 5.15
CA LEU A 148 -4.33 -0.13 5.84
C LEU A 148 -5.40 -0.33 6.92
N SER A 149 -5.72 0.71 7.70
CA SER A 149 -6.79 0.63 8.71
C SER A 149 -8.18 0.53 8.08
N LEU A 150 -8.41 1.18 6.93
CA LEU A 150 -9.64 1.03 6.15
C LEU A 150 -9.77 -0.39 5.62
N ILE A 151 -8.70 -0.95 5.03
CA ILE A 151 -8.67 -2.34 4.56
C ILE A 151 -8.90 -3.32 5.72
N GLN A 152 -8.28 -3.10 6.89
CA GLN A 152 -8.52 -3.91 8.09
C GLN A 152 -9.96 -3.81 8.58
N SER A 153 -10.59 -2.62 8.54
CA SER A 153 -12.01 -2.49 8.92
C SER A 153 -12.95 -3.25 7.99
N TYR A 154 -12.62 -3.35 6.69
CA TYR A 154 -13.39 -4.11 5.70
C TYR A 154 -13.14 -5.63 5.75
N LEU A 155 -12.08 -6.09 6.43
CA LEU A 155 -11.76 -7.52 6.59
C LEU A 155 -12.24 -8.10 7.92
N ILE A 156 -12.68 -7.26 8.86
CA ILE A 156 -13.17 -7.64 10.20
C ILE A 156 -14.70 -7.42 10.33
N SER A 157 -15.34 -6.89 9.28
CA SER A 157 -16.81 -6.81 9.16
C SER A 157 -17.33 -7.83 8.15
#